data_AF-P58557-F1
#
_entry.id   AF-P58557-F1
#
_cell.length_a   1.000
_cell.length_b   1.000
_cell.length_c   1.000
_cell.angle_alpha   90.00
_cell.angle_beta   90.00
_cell.angle_gamma   90.00
#
_symmetry.space_group_name_H-M   'P 1'
#
loop_
_entity.id
_entity.type
_entity.pdbx_description
1 polymer ?
#
loop_
_entity_poly.entity_id
_entity_poly.type
_entity_poly.pdbx_seq_one_letter_code
_entity_poly.pdbx_strand_id
1 'polypeptide(L)'
;MSLVIRNLQRVIPIRRAPLRSKIEIVRRILGVQKFDLGIICVDNKNIQHINRIYRDRNVPTDVLSFPFHEHLKAGEFPQPDFPDDYNLGDIFLGVEYIFHQCKENEDYNDVLTVTATHGLCHLLGFTHGTEAEWQQMFQKEKAVLDELGRRTGTRLQPLTRGLFGGS
;
A
#
# COMPACT_ATOMS: atom_id res chain seq x y z
N MET A 1 -0.05 -16.19 -10.33
CA MET A 1 0.97 -15.20 -9.98
C MET A 1 0.98 -14.95 -8.49
N SER A 2 2.13 -14.55 -7.99
CA SER A 2 2.50 -14.59 -6.59
C SER A 2 2.07 -13.32 -5.85
N LEU A 3 1.71 -13.50 -4.58
CA LEU A 3 1.70 -12.43 -3.59
C LEU A 3 2.66 -12.90 -2.50
N VAL A 4 3.78 -12.22 -2.34
CA VAL A 4 4.78 -12.55 -1.34
C VAL A 4 4.62 -11.58 -0.19
N ILE A 5 4.31 -12.09 1.00
CA ILE A 5 4.28 -11.28 2.23
C ILE A 5 5.37 -11.79 3.14
N ARG A 6 6.43 -10.99 3.34
CA ARG A 6 7.53 -11.29 4.25
C ARG A 6 7.43 -10.41 5.49
N ASN A 7 7.52 -11.03 6.66
CA ASN A 7 7.67 -10.28 7.91
C ASN A 7 9.12 -10.37 8.37
N LEU A 8 9.84 -9.25 8.29
CA LEU A 8 11.24 -9.13 8.70
C LEU A 8 11.40 -8.49 10.08
N GLN A 9 10.29 -8.11 10.73
CA GLN A 9 10.27 -7.55 12.07
C GLN A 9 9.59 -8.47 13.09
N ARG A 10 9.85 -8.21 14.38
CA ARG A 10 9.28 -8.96 15.52
C ARG A 10 8.69 -8.07 16.61
N VAL A 11 8.69 -6.75 16.40
CA VAL A 11 8.26 -5.75 17.39
C VAL A 11 6.74 -5.77 17.54
N ILE A 12 6.01 -5.76 16.42
CA ILE A 12 4.54 -5.76 16.41
C ILE A 12 4.03 -7.06 15.75
N PRO A 13 3.11 -7.81 16.39
CA PRO A 13 2.50 -8.99 15.78
C PRO A 13 1.69 -8.65 14.53
N ILE A 14 1.81 -9.49 13.49
CA ILE A 14 1.06 -9.33 12.23
C ILE A 14 0.19 -10.55 11.99
N ARG A 15 -1.11 -10.34 11.78
CA ARG A 15 -2.04 -11.36 11.30
C ARG A 15 -1.92 -11.55 9.78
N ARG A 16 -0.93 -12.34 9.35
CA ARG A 16 -0.58 -12.50 7.92
C ARG A 16 -1.70 -13.06 7.06
N ALA A 17 -2.48 -14.02 7.57
CA ALA A 17 -3.55 -14.66 6.79
C ALA A 17 -4.69 -13.67 6.45
N PRO A 18 -5.25 -12.90 7.42
CA PRO A 18 -6.17 -11.82 7.11
C PRO A 18 -5.60 -10.77 6.15
N LEU A 19 -4.37 -10.31 6.37
CA LEU A 19 -3.72 -9.34 5.49
C LEU A 19 -3.62 -9.89 4.06
N ARG A 20 -3.10 -11.12 3.89
CA ARG A 20 -3.03 -11.79 2.59
C ARG A 20 -4.39 -11.85 1.91
N SER A 21 -5.43 -12.30 2.62
CA SER A 21 -6.77 -12.42 2.07
C SER A 21 -7.32 -11.08 1.56
N LYS A 22 -7.18 -10.01 2.35
CA LYS A 22 -7.61 -8.67 1.96
C LYS A 22 -6.82 -8.13 0.76
N ILE A 23 -5.50 -8.32 0.73
CA ILE A 23 -4.67 -7.88 -0.42
C ILE A 23 -4.99 -8.65 -1.70
N GLU A 24 -5.30 -9.95 -1.62
CA GLU A 24 -5.77 -10.71 -2.79
C GLU A 24 -7.11 -10.17 -3.34
N ILE A 25 -8.01 -9.73 -2.47
CA ILE A 25 -9.25 -9.08 -2.88
C ILE A 25 -8.95 -7.73 -3.52
N VAL A 26 -8.09 -6.91 -2.90
CA VAL A 26 -7.66 -5.60 -3.45
C VAL A 26 -7.06 -5.76 -4.85
N ARG A 27 -6.17 -6.73 -5.06
CA ARG A 27 -5.58 -7.02 -6.37
C ARG A 27 -6.65 -7.35 -7.41
N ARG A 28 -7.69 -8.10 -7.04
CA ARG A 28 -8.83 -8.38 -7.94
C ARG A 28 -9.67 -7.15 -8.22
N ILE A 29 -9.93 -6.30 -7.22
CA ILE A 29 -10.67 -5.04 -7.41
C ILE A 29 -9.92 -4.12 -8.39
N LEU A 30 -8.59 -4.09 -8.29
CA LEU A 30 -7.71 -3.32 -9.17
C LEU A 30 -7.43 -3.99 -10.53
N GLY A 31 -7.82 -5.25 -10.72
CA GLY A 31 -7.57 -6.01 -11.96
C GLY A 31 -6.13 -6.52 -12.13
N VAL A 32 -5.32 -6.51 -11.06
CA VAL A 32 -3.88 -6.81 -11.08
C VAL A 32 -3.52 -8.14 -10.38
N GLN A 33 -4.49 -9.04 -10.19
CA GLN A 33 -4.26 -10.38 -9.61
C GLN A 33 -3.30 -11.26 -10.45
N LYS A 34 -3.09 -10.85 -11.70
CA LYS A 34 -2.12 -11.42 -12.64
C LYS A 34 -0.80 -10.64 -12.63
N PHE A 35 -0.37 -10.01 -11.54
CA PHE A 35 0.98 -9.44 -11.48
C PHE A 35 1.60 -9.82 -10.15
N ASP A 36 2.88 -10.15 -10.13
CA ASP A 36 3.62 -10.38 -8.89
C ASP A 36 3.65 -9.11 -8.03
N LEU A 37 3.53 -9.31 -6.72
CA LEU A 37 3.53 -8.24 -5.72
C LEU A 37 4.30 -8.71 -4.48
N GLY A 38 5.32 -7.94 -4.10
CA GLY A 38 6.02 -8.11 -2.83
C GLY A 38 5.50 -7.12 -1.77
N ILE A 39 5.21 -7.64 -0.58
CA ILE A 39 4.95 -6.85 0.62
C ILE A 39 5.92 -7.28 1.72
N ILE A 40 6.73 -6.33 2.19
CA ILE A 40 7.78 -6.56 3.17
C ILE A 40 7.48 -5.72 4.41
N CYS A 41 7.13 -6.39 5.51
CA CYS A 41 6.89 -5.76 6.80
C CYS A 41 8.20 -5.59 7.57
N VAL A 42 8.50 -4.36 7.99
CA VAL A 42 9.75 -3.97 8.65
C VAL A 42 9.49 -3.11 9.89
N ASP A 43 10.48 -3.01 10.77
CA ASP A 43 10.47 -2.14 11.95
C ASP A 43 10.91 -0.71 11.61
N ASN A 44 10.86 0.20 12.59
CA ASN A 44 11.23 1.60 12.39
C ASN A 44 12.67 1.77 11.93
N LYS A 45 13.61 0.99 12.50
CA LYS A 45 15.02 1.05 12.14
C LYS A 45 15.24 0.73 10.67
N ASN A 46 14.62 -0.36 10.18
CA ASN A 46 14.80 -0.80 8.80
C ASN A 46 14.07 0.12 7.82
N ILE A 47 12.84 0.56 8.10
CA ILE A 47 12.16 1.46 7.15
C ILE A 47 12.82 2.83 7.10
N GLN A 48 13.32 3.37 8.22
CA GLN A 48 14.11 4.61 8.23
C GLN A 48 15.38 4.47 7.40
N HIS A 49 16.08 3.34 7.51
CA HIS A 49 17.27 3.07 6.71
C HIS A 49 16.97 3.06 5.21
N ILE A 50 15.89 2.40 4.79
CA ILE A 50 15.44 2.37 3.41
C ILE A 50 15.00 3.77 2.94
N ASN A 51 14.25 4.50 3.76
CA ASN A 51 13.80 5.86 3.47
C ASN A 51 14.99 6.82 3.25
N ARG A 52 16.05 6.67 4.06
CA ARG A 52 17.29 7.42 3.89
C ARG A 52 17.99 7.10 2.58
N ILE A 53 18.14 5.82 2.24
CA ILE A 53 18.87 5.40 1.02
C ILE A 53 18.14 5.83 -0.25
N TYR A 54 16.82 5.61 -0.31
CA TYR A 54 16.07 5.73 -1.55
C TYR A 54 15.28 7.03 -1.70
N ARG A 55 15.01 7.75 -0.61
CA ARG A 55 14.23 9.00 -0.61
C ARG A 55 14.95 10.18 0.04
N ASP A 56 16.20 9.99 0.46
CA ASP A 56 17.00 10.98 1.20
C ASP A 56 16.27 11.55 2.44
N ARG A 57 15.44 10.71 3.08
CA ARG A 57 14.68 11.07 4.28
C ARG A 57 15.08 10.19 5.45
N ASN A 58 15.87 10.74 6.37
CA ASN A 58 16.37 10.00 7.54
C ASN A 58 15.36 9.93 8.70
N VAL A 59 14.12 9.54 8.41
CA VAL A 59 13.03 9.36 9.39
C VAL A 59 12.26 8.07 9.08
N PRO A 60 11.68 7.38 10.08
CA PRO A 60 10.77 6.27 9.81
C PRO A 60 9.50 6.79 9.11
N THR A 61 8.83 5.91 8.38
CA THR A 61 7.56 6.20 7.69
C THR A 61 6.68 4.96 7.75
N ASP A 62 5.42 5.11 7.38
CA ASP A 62 4.43 4.03 7.27
C ASP A 62 4.66 3.13 6.06
N VAL A 63 4.99 3.70 4.90
CA VAL A 63 5.11 2.94 3.65
C VAL A 63 6.12 3.53 2.68
N LEU A 64 6.82 2.65 1.98
CA LEU A 64 7.62 2.96 0.80
C LEU A 64 7.25 2.00 -0.32
N SER A 65 7.01 2.53 -1.51
CA SER A 65 6.65 1.72 -2.69
C SER A 65 7.73 1.89 -3.76
N PHE A 66 8.07 0.78 -4.40
CA PHE A 66 9.09 0.67 -5.44
C PHE A 66 8.45 0.03 -6.67
N PRO A 67 7.87 0.85 -7.58
CA PRO A 67 7.21 0.36 -8.78
C PRO A 67 8.18 -0.36 -9.71
N PHE A 68 7.76 -1.48 -10.28
CA PHE A 68 8.48 -2.11 -11.40
C PHE A 68 8.25 -1.32 -12.69
N HIS A 69 7.03 -0.82 -12.91
CA HIS A 69 6.66 0.03 -14.04
C HIS A 69 6.77 1.52 -13.68
N GLU A 70 7.98 2.07 -13.66
CA GLU A 70 8.26 3.43 -13.15
C GLU A 70 7.57 4.56 -13.93
N HIS A 71 7.20 4.33 -15.19
CA HIS A 71 6.58 5.34 -16.06
C HIS A 71 5.05 5.22 -16.17
N LEU A 72 4.45 4.27 -15.45
CA LEU A 72 3.01 4.09 -15.43
C LEU A 72 2.33 5.29 -14.76
N LYS A 73 1.31 5.86 -15.41
CA LYS A 73 0.55 6.99 -14.85
C LYS A 73 -0.78 6.55 -14.25
N ALA A 74 -1.29 7.34 -13.32
CA ALA A 74 -2.63 7.14 -12.76
C ALA A 74 -3.69 6.97 -13.87
N GLY A 75 -4.43 5.87 -13.81
CA GLY A 75 -5.47 5.53 -14.79
C GLY A 75 -4.99 4.67 -15.96
N GLU A 76 -3.68 4.51 -16.15
CA GLU A 76 -3.12 3.52 -17.08
C GLU A 76 -3.12 2.12 -16.44
N PHE A 77 -2.88 1.10 -17.26
CA PHE A 77 -2.71 -0.28 -16.81
C PHE A 77 -1.38 -0.81 -17.36
N PRO A 78 -0.56 -1.52 -16.55
CA PRO A 78 0.71 -2.02 -17.04
C PRO A 78 0.51 -2.96 -18.23
N GLN A 79 1.40 -2.86 -19.23
CA GLN A 79 1.38 -3.66 -20.45
C GLN A 79 2.67 -4.50 -20.53
N PRO A 80 2.66 -5.74 -20.02
CA PRO A 80 3.80 -6.64 -20.06
C PRO A 80 4.15 -7.05 -21.51
N ASP A 81 5.41 -6.88 -21.91
CA ASP A 81 5.92 -7.40 -23.18
C ASP A 81 6.47 -8.83 -23.00
N PHE A 82 7.02 -9.10 -21.81
CA PHE A 82 7.61 -10.39 -21.43
C PHE A 82 6.96 -10.98 -20.18
N PRO A 83 7.09 -12.30 -19.93
CA PRO A 83 6.57 -12.93 -18.72
C PRO A 83 7.04 -12.28 -17.41
N ASP A 84 8.30 -11.80 -17.36
CA ASP A 84 8.88 -11.16 -16.16
C ASP A 84 8.31 -9.75 -15.91
N ASP A 85 7.70 -9.11 -16.92
CA ASP A 85 7.06 -7.80 -16.80
C ASP A 85 5.71 -7.88 -16.08
N TYR A 86 5.21 -9.08 -15.78
CA TYR A 86 4.05 -9.25 -14.90
C TYR A 86 4.43 -9.06 -13.43
N ASN A 87 5.03 -7.91 -13.09
CA ASN A 87 5.50 -7.54 -11.77
C ASN A 87 5.08 -6.11 -11.45
N LEU A 88 4.44 -5.87 -10.30
CA LEU A 88 4.10 -4.50 -9.85
C LEU A 88 5.24 -3.83 -9.10
N GLY A 89 6.14 -4.63 -8.53
CA GLY A 89 7.20 -4.20 -7.62
C GLY A 89 6.89 -4.51 -6.16
N ASP A 90 7.50 -3.72 -5.27
CA ASP A 90 7.57 -4.01 -3.85
C ASP A 90 7.01 -2.88 -2.98
N ILE A 91 6.32 -3.27 -1.91
CA ILE A 91 5.82 -2.37 -0.86
C ILE A 91 6.50 -2.72 0.46
N PHE A 92 7.20 -1.77 1.04
CA PHE A 92 7.75 -1.87 2.39
C PHE A 92 6.80 -1.19 3.38
N LEU A 93 6.29 -1.95 4.35
CA LEU A 93 5.39 -1.45 5.40
C LEU A 93 6.16 -1.28 6.70
N GLY A 94 6.22 -0.04 7.20
CA GLY A 94 6.77 0.34 8.50
C GLY A 94 5.80 -0.03 9.59
N VAL A 95 5.76 -1.31 9.94
CA VAL A 95 4.71 -1.88 10.78
C VAL A 95 4.70 -1.28 12.19
N GLU A 96 5.86 -1.02 12.76
CA GLU A 96 6.01 -0.34 14.04
C GLU A 96 5.52 1.12 13.97
N TYR A 97 5.85 1.84 12.90
CA TYR A 97 5.37 3.20 12.66
C TYR A 97 3.85 3.24 12.56
N ILE A 98 3.26 2.38 11.71
CA ILE A 98 1.81 2.27 11.52
C ILE A 98 1.10 1.99 12.85
N PHE A 99 1.64 1.06 13.65
CA PHE A 99 1.07 0.72 14.94
C PHE A 99 1.02 1.93 15.89
N HIS A 100 2.08 2.73 15.94
CA HIS A 100 2.13 3.92 16.79
C HIS A 100 1.30 5.11 16.29
N GLN A 101 0.99 5.18 14.99
CA GLN A 101 0.11 6.21 14.42
C GLN A 101 -1.38 5.82 14.45
N CYS A 102 -1.67 4.54 14.67
CA CYS A 102 -3.04 4.03 14.77
C CYS A 102 -3.75 4.68 15.97
N LYS A 103 -4.94 5.25 15.75
CA LYS A 103 -5.73 5.84 16.82
C LYS A 103 -6.37 4.75 17.68
N GLU A 104 -6.72 5.08 18.92
CA GLU A 104 -7.37 4.14 19.85
C GLU A 104 -8.70 3.56 19.32
N ASN A 105 -9.39 4.29 18.44
CA ASN A 105 -10.64 3.89 17.82
C ASN A 105 -10.47 3.20 16.44
N GLU A 106 -9.24 2.96 16.00
CA GLU A 106 -8.92 2.29 14.74
C GLU A 106 -8.38 0.87 15.00
N ASP A 107 -8.76 -0.10 14.17
CA ASP A 107 -8.13 -1.43 14.21
C ASP A 107 -6.81 -1.40 13.44
N TYR A 108 -5.71 -1.75 14.12
CA TYR A 108 -4.38 -1.77 13.51
C TYR A 108 -4.27 -2.65 12.26
N ASN A 109 -4.97 -3.80 12.18
CA ASN A 109 -4.89 -4.67 11.00
C ASN A 109 -5.64 -4.05 9.81
N ASP A 110 -6.69 -3.29 10.09
CA ASP A 110 -7.39 -2.49 9.08
C ASP A 110 -6.52 -1.34 8.58
N VAL A 111 -5.86 -0.59 9.48
CA VAL A 111 -4.89 0.45 9.08
C VAL A 111 -3.74 -0.14 8.26
N LEU A 112 -3.18 -1.28 8.68
CA LEU A 112 -2.15 -1.98 7.91
C LEU A 112 -2.63 -2.36 6.50
N THR A 113 -3.89 -2.76 6.36
CA THR A 113 -4.49 -3.08 5.05
C THR A 113 -4.68 -1.82 4.20
N VAL A 114 -5.13 -0.72 4.82
CA VAL A 114 -5.28 0.59 4.18
C VAL A 114 -3.91 1.08 3.66
N THR A 115 -2.87 1.03 4.49
CA THR A 115 -1.51 1.43 4.11
C THR A 115 -0.94 0.56 2.97
N ALA A 116 -1.18 -0.75 3.00
CA ALA A 116 -0.78 -1.63 1.90
C ALA A 116 -1.55 -1.34 0.59
N THR A 117 -2.83 -0.98 0.69
CA THR A 117 -3.66 -0.59 -0.46
C THR A 117 -3.17 0.74 -1.06
N HIS A 118 -2.81 1.69 -0.21
CA HIS A 118 -2.16 2.95 -0.61
C HIS A 118 -0.84 2.68 -1.35
N GLY A 119 0.04 1.84 -0.78
CA GLY A 119 1.29 1.46 -1.44
C GLY A 119 1.06 0.81 -2.81
N LEU A 120 0.03 -0.02 -2.93
CA LEU A 120 -0.33 -0.63 -4.21
C LEU A 120 -0.86 0.40 -5.23
N CYS A 121 -1.54 1.46 -4.78
CA CYS A 121 -1.91 2.57 -5.66
C CYS A 121 -0.65 3.30 -6.18
N HIS A 122 0.38 3.49 -5.35
CA HIS A 122 1.66 4.04 -5.82
C HIS A 122 2.33 3.15 -6.87
N LEU A 123 2.29 1.82 -6.73
CA LEU A 123 2.80 0.91 -7.77
C LEU A 123 2.01 1.02 -9.10
N LEU A 124 0.80 1.56 -9.07
CA LEU A 124 -0.06 1.80 -10.23
C LEU A 124 -0.02 3.25 -10.74
N GLY A 125 1.02 4.00 -10.38
CA GLY A 125 1.24 5.36 -10.90
C GLY A 125 0.39 6.45 -10.24
N PHE A 126 -0.37 6.14 -9.19
CA PHE A 126 -1.07 7.16 -8.41
C PHE A 126 -0.08 7.89 -7.51
N THR A 127 -0.10 9.22 -7.54
CA THR A 127 0.70 10.09 -6.68
C THR A 127 -0.22 11.08 -5.98
N HIS A 128 0.32 11.86 -5.04
CA HIS A 128 -0.44 12.88 -4.31
C HIS A 128 0.45 14.10 -3.99
N GLY A 129 1.33 14.48 -4.91
CA GLY A 129 2.24 15.62 -4.73
C GLY A 129 1.57 16.97 -4.99
N THR A 130 0.48 16.97 -5.75
CA THR A 130 -0.40 18.12 -6.01
C THR A 130 -1.84 17.79 -5.61
N GLU A 131 -2.68 18.81 -5.45
CA GLU A 131 -4.11 18.64 -5.15
C GLU A 131 -4.81 17.75 -6.21
N ALA A 132 -4.52 17.96 -7.49
CA ALA A 132 -5.14 17.20 -8.56
C ALA A 132 -4.74 15.71 -8.54
N GLU A 133 -3.46 15.43 -8.27
CA GLU A 133 -2.97 14.06 -8.08
C GLU A 133 -3.60 13.42 -6.84
N TRP A 134 -3.62 14.15 -5.73
CA TRP A 134 -4.23 13.70 -4.48
C TRP A 134 -5.71 13.35 -4.67
N GLN A 135 -6.48 14.15 -5.39
CA GLN A 135 -7.89 13.83 -5.69
C GLN A 135 -8.03 12.50 -6.43
N GLN A 136 -7.18 12.23 -7.43
CA GLN A 136 -7.20 10.96 -8.15
C GLN A 136 -6.86 9.79 -7.22
N MET A 137 -5.81 9.94 -6.40
CA MET A 137 -5.37 8.93 -5.45
C MET A 137 -6.42 8.66 -4.37
N PHE A 138 -6.98 9.71 -3.77
CA PHE A 138 -8.05 9.61 -2.77
C PHE A 138 -9.28 8.89 -3.32
N GLN A 139 -9.74 9.27 -4.52
CA GLN A 139 -10.89 8.60 -5.14
C GLN A 139 -10.60 7.13 -5.44
N LYS A 140 -9.37 6.81 -5.87
CA LYS A 140 -8.96 5.42 -6.12
C LYS A 140 -8.91 4.61 -4.83
N GLU A 141 -8.27 5.12 -3.78
CA GLU A 141 -8.23 4.50 -2.46
C GLU A 141 -9.65 4.27 -1.94
N LYS A 142 -10.50 5.30 -1.98
CA LYS A 142 -11.87 5.22 -1.51
C LYS A 142 -12.67 4.15 -2.25
N ALA A 143 -12.62 4.15 -3.58
CA ALA A 143 -13.34 3.16 -4.38
C ALA A 143 -12.91 1.72 -4.06
N VAL A 144 -11.60 1.49 -3.90
CA VAL A 144 -11.05 0.17 -3.58
C VAL A 144 -11.40 -0.27 -2.16
N LEU A 145 -11.28 0.64 -1.18
CA LEU A 145 -11.55 0.35 0.22
C LEU A 145 -13.03 0.18 0.52
N ASP A 146 -13.91 0.95 -0.14
CA ASP A 146 -15.36 0.75 -0.07
C ASP A 146 -15.73 -0.64 -0.61
N GLU A 147 -15.17 -1.03 -1.76
CA GLU A 147 -15.42 -2.35 -2.35
C GLU A 147 -14.85 -3.50 -1.51
N LEU A 148 -13.65 -3.33 -0.96
CA LEU A 148 -13.09 -4.27 0.00
C LEU A 148 -14.01 -4.40 1.22
N GLY A 149 -14.43 -3.28 1.78
CA GLY A 149 -15.32 -3.22 2.94
C GLY A 149 -16.66 -3.92 2.70
N ARG A 150 -17.27 -3.75 1.52
CA ARG A 150 -18.48 -4.50 1.13
C ARG A 150 -18.28 -6.02 1.14
N ARG A 151 -17.09 -6.50 0.76
CA ARG A 151 -16.77 -7.93 0.68
C ARG A 151 -16.35 -8.54 2.02
N THR A 152 -15.77 -7.73 2.91
CA THR A 152 -15.19 -8.23 4.18
C THR A 152 -15.95 -7.78 5.42
N GLY A 153 -16.97 -6.93 5.28
CA GLY A 153 -17.72 -6.37 6.42
C GLY A 153 -16.92 -5.35 7.25
N THR A 154 -15.82 -4.82 6.71
CA THR A 154 -14.97 -3.83 7.38
C THR A 154 -15.30 -2.42 6.90
N ARG A 155 -15.13 -1.41 7.76
CA ARG A 155 -15.26 0.00 7.36
C ARG A 155 -13.87 0.63 7.36
N LEU A 156 -13.37 0.91 6.17
CA LEU A 156 -12.02 1.43 5.95
C LEU A 156 -12.09 2.86 5.40
N GLN A 157 -11.06 3.66 5.63
CA GLN A 157 -10.95 5.01 5.08
C GLN A 157 -9.63 5.16 4.33
N PRO A 158 -9.58 5.98 3.25
CA PRO A 158 -8.34 6.30 2.55
C PRO A 158 -7.24 6.76 3.50
N LEU A 159 -5.99 6.35 3.22
CA LEU A 159 -4.83 6.82 3.99
C LEU A 159 -4.62 8.32 3.75
N THR A 160 -4.94 8.77 2.54
CA THR A 160 -4.75 10.15 2.08
C THR A 160 -5.85 11.12 2.54
N ARG A 161 -6.82 10.67 3.34
CA ARG A 161 -7.90 11.54 3.84
C ARG A 161 -7.34 12.79 4.53
N GLY A 162 -7.90 13.96 4.23
CA GLY A 162 -7.51 15.23 4.88
C GLY A 162 -6.20 15.89 4.43
N LEU A 163 -5.39 15.30 3.54
CA LEU A 163 -4.07 15.85 3.16
C LEU A 163 -4.13 17.28 2.58
N PHE A 164 -5.25 17.67 1.96
CA PHE A 164 -5.48 19.01 1.42
C PHE A 164 -6.78 19.64 1.96
N GLY A 165 -7.19 19.26 3.16
CA GLY A 165 -8.44 19.76 3.78
C GLY A 165 -9.72 19.11 3.22
N GLY A 166 -9.59 18.13 2.32
CA GLY A 166 -10.69 17.29 1.86
C GLY A 166 -11.04 16.15 2.82
N SER A 167 -12.07 15.36 2.46
CA SER A 167 -12.68 14.32 3.30
C SER A 167 -11.76 13.14 3.62
#